data_AF-T1Z1X8-F1
#
_entry.id   AF-T1Z1X8-F1
#
_cell.length_a   1.000
_cell.length_b   1.000
_cell.length_c   1.000
_cell.angle_alpha   90.00
_cell.angle_beta   90.00
_cell.angle_gamma   90.00
#
_symmetry.space_group_name_H-M   'P 1'
#
loop_
_entity.id
_entity.type
_entity.pdbx_description
1 polymer ?
#
loop_
_entity_poly.entity_id
_entity_poly.type
_entity_poly.pdbx_seq_one_letter_code
_entity_poly.pdbx_strand_id
1 'polypeptide(L)'
;DDVINSMKDVAAKELLTVSHHHIFGHHHEVYKKLLNDLIVQSLLRLKEPSVLLRCRKEDLHLVESLLDSAKEEYAQKSHVYPPEIIVDKHVHLPPAPSHHNAHDPF
;
A
#
# COMPACT_ATOMS: atom_id res chain seq x y z
N ASP A 1 -12.68 -19.76 -10.84
CA ASP A 1 -13.03 -19.04 -9.61
C ASP A 1 -12.20 -19.46 -8.39
N ASP A 2 -12.09 -20.74 -8.03
CA ASP A 2 -11.27 -21.14 -6.87
C ASP A 2 -9.77 -20.87 -7.01
N VAL A 3 -9.19 -21.09 -8.19
CA VAL A 3 -7.75 -20.87 -8.43
C VAL A 3 -7.37 -19.39 -8.29
N ILE A 4 -8.24 -18.49 -8.73
CA ILE A 4 -7.99 -17.03 -8.65
C ILE A 4 -8.09 -16.58 -7.19
N ASN A 5 -9.08 -17.11 -6.46
CA ASN A 5 -9.22 -16.83 -5.03
C ASN A 5 -8.03 -17.38 -4.23
N SER A 6 -7.58 -18.59 -4.53
CA SER A 6 -6.40 -19.16 -3.87
C SER A 6 -5.13 -18.35 -4.15
N MET A 7 -4.93 -17.88 -5.39
CA MET A 7 -3.78 -17.03 -5.73
C MET A 7 -3.83 -15.69 -4.99
N LYS A 8 -5.01 -15.08 -4.89
CA LYS A 8 -5.23 -13.85 -4.13
C LYS A 8 -4.92 -14.05 -2.64
N ASP A 9 -5.36 -15.16 -2.05
CA ASP A 9 -5.13 -15.45 -0.63
C ASP A 9 -3.67 -15.73 -0.32
N VAL A 10 -2.95 -16.44 -1.21
CA VAL A 10 -1.51 -16.67 -1.06
C VAL A 10 -0.75 -15.33 -1.13
N ALA A 11 -1.04 -14.50 -2.13
CA ALA A 11 -0.43 -13.18 -2.25
C ALA A 11 -0.74 -12.30 -1.03
N ALA A 12 -1.98 -12.33 -0.52
CA ALA A 12 -2.35 -11.61 0.69
C ALA A 12 -1.55 -12.06 1.92
N LYS A 13 -1.34 -13.38 2.08
CA LYS A 13 -0.52 -13.94 3.17
C LYS A 13 0.95 -13.55 3.06
N GLU A 14 1.52 -13.58 1.86
CA GLU A 14 2.90 -13.12 1.63
C GLU A 14 3.07 -11.63 1.90
N LEU A 15 2.08 -10.79 1.55
CA LEU A 15 2.11 -9.37 1.89
C LEU A 15 2.02 -9.14 3.41
N LEU A 16 1.22 -9.95 4.11
CA LEU A 16 1.14 -9.89 5.57
C LEU A 16 2.46 -10.28 6.24
N THR A 17 3.21 -11.24 5.72
CA THR A 17 4.52 -11.60 6.29
C THR A 17 5.56 -10.51 6.09
N VAL A 18 5.53 -9.80 4.95
CA VAL A 18 6.38 -8.62 4.71
C VAL A 18 6.03 -7.47 5.66
N SER A 19 4.74 -7.30 6.00
CA SER A 19 4.25 -6.25 6.90
C SER A 19 4.54 -6.53 8.38
N HIS A 20 4.46 -7.78 8.85
CA HIS A 20 4.55 -8.12 10.28
C HIS A 20 5.98 -8.32 10.83
N HIS A 21 7.02 -8.47 10.01
CA HIS A 21 8.37 -8.78 10.48
C HIS A 21 9.19 -7.51 10.79
N HIS A 22 8.72 -6.74 11.77
CA HIS A 22 9.34 -5.51 12.25
C HIS A 22 10.52 -5.75 13.23
N ILE A 23 11.32 -6.82 13.05
CA ILE A 23 12.36 -7.23 14.03
C ILE A 23 13.80 -7.16 13.49
N PHE A 24 14.05 -7.09 12.16
CA PHE A 24 15.42 -6.94 11.65
C PHE A 24 15.47 -5.97 10.46
N GLY A 25 16.33 -4.95 10.56
CA GLY A 25 16.37 -3.73 9.73
C GLY A 25 16.45 -3.89 8.20
N HIS A 26 16.62 -5.10 7.68
CA HIS A 26 16.55 -5.37 6.24
C HIS A 26 15.11 -5.42 5.68
N HIS A 27 14.10 -5.74 6.49
CA HIS A 27 12.71 -5.90 6.01
C HIS A 27 11.92 -4.60 5.95
N HIS A 28 12.32 -3.57 6.71
CA HIS A 28 11.69 -2.24 6.66
C HIS A 28 11.85 -1.60 5.27
N GLU A 29 13.03 -1.71 4.66
CA GLU A 29 13.28 -1.20 3.32
C GLU A 29 12.51 -1.95 2.23
N VAL A 30 12.29 -3.26 2.41
CA VAL A 30 11.48 -4.07 1.49
C VAL A 30 10.02 -3.63 1.53
N TYR A 31 9.44 -3.48 2.72
CA TYR A 31 8.05 -3.01 2.87
C TYR A 31 7.88 -1.58 2.36
N LYS A 32 8.84 -0.69 2.66
CA LYS A 32 8.88 0.68 2.16
C LYS A 32 8.90 0.74 0.63
N LYS A 33 9.77 -0.04 -0.01
CA LYS A 33 9.84 -0.14 -1.47
C LYS A 33 8.51 -0.65 -2.05
N LEU A 34 7.97 -1.73 -1.48
CA LEU A 34 6.69 -2.31 -1.90
C LEU A 34 5.55 -1.28 -1.81
N LEU A 35 5.50 -0.51 -0.72
CA LEU A 35 4.48 0.51 -0.52
C LEU A 35 4.60 1.65 -1.55
N ASN A 36 5.82 2.08 -1.87
CA ASN A 36 6.07 3.05 -2.94
C ASN A 36 5.62 2.50 -4.31
N ASP A 37 6.03 1.28 -4.65
CA ASP A 37 5.65 0.60 -5.91
C ASP A 37 4.11 0.51 -6.02
N LEU A 38 3.41 0.22 -4.92
CA LEU A 38 1.94 0.13 -4.89
C LEU A 38 1.25 1.49 -5.09
N ILE A 39 1.78 2.56 -4.50
CA ILE A 39 1.28 3.92 -4.72
C ILE A 39 1.47 4.29 -6.18
N VAL A 40 2.67 4.12 -6.74
CA VAL A 40 2.97 4.40 -8.16
C VAL A 40 2.05 3.61 -9.09
N GLN A 41 1.88 2.31 -8.83
CA GLN A 41 0.97 1.45 -9.60
C GLN A 41 -0.47 1.97 -9.58
N SER A 42 -0.94 2.43 -8.42
CA SER A 42 -2.29 2.97 -8.25
C SER A 42 -2.47 4.27 -9.05
N LEU A 43 -1.49 5.18 -9.01
CA LEU A 43 -1.50 6.42 -9.79
C LEU A 43 -1.50 6.14 -11.30
N LEU A 44 -0.68 5.19 -11.77
CA LEU A 44 -0.66 4.75 -13.18
C LEU A 44 -2.00 4.18 -13.66
N ARG A 45 -2.77 3.58 -12.75
CA ARG A 45 -4.10 3.03 -13.03
C ARG A 45 -5.18 4.10 -13.04
N LEU A 46 -5.16 5.01 -12.07
CA LEU A 46 -6.16 6.07 -11.92
C LEU A 46 -6.00 7.16 -12.99
N LYS A 47 -4.76 7.61 -13.24
CA LYS A 47 -4.44 8.72 -14.16
C LYS A 47 -5.20 10.01 -13.87
N GLU A 48 -5.44 10.27 -12.59
CA GLU A 48 -6.13 11.46 -12.12
C GLU A 48 -5.13 12.53 -11.64
N PRO A 49 -5.45 13.84 -11.79
CA PRO A 49 -4.56 14.92 -11.37
C PRO A 49 -4.50 15.11 -9.85
N SER A 50 -5.49 14.61 -9.11
CA SER A 50 -5.55 14.67 -7.65
C SER A 50 -6.15 13.38 -7.09
N VAL A 51 -5.57 12.82 -6.03
CA VAL A 51 -5.98 11.54 -5.45
C VAL A 51 -6.05 11.63 -3.92
N LEU A 52 -7.12 11.06 -3.34
CA LEU A 52 -7.25 10.83 -1.90
C LEU A 52 -6.67 9.45 -1.55
N LEU A 53 -5.56 9.42 -0.82
CA LEU A 53 -4.88 8.19 -0.40
C LEU A 53 -5.29 7.79 1.01
N ARG A 54 -5.90 6.60 1.14
CA ARG A 54 -6.25 5.99 2.42
C ARG A 54 -5.29 4.85 2.75
N CYS A 55 -4.71 4.88 3.94
CA CYS A 55 -3.80 3.85 4.45
C CYS A 55 -4.21 3.38 5.85
N ARG A 56 -3.53 2.36 6.37
CA ARG A 56 -3.69 1.96 7.77
C ARG A 56 -3.03 3.01 8.67
N LYS A 57 -3.51 3.09 9.91
CA LYS A 57 -2.97 4.02 10.91
C LYS A 57 -1.48 3.80 11.19
N GLU A 58 -1.03 2.55 11.18
CA GLU A 58 0.36 2.14 11.40
C GLU A 58 1.31 2.57 10.27
N ASP A 59 0.79 2.67 9.04
CA ASP A 59 1.58 3.00 7.85
C ASP A 59 1.68 4.51 7.59
N LEU A 60 0.91 5.33 8.31
CA LEU A 60 0.72 6.75 8.01
C LEU A 60 2.05 7.51 7.84
N HIS A 61 2.96 7.37 8.80
CA HIS A 61 4.26 8.05 8.77
C HIS A 61 5.13 7.56 7.59
N LEU A 62 5.08 6.27 7.29
CA LEU A 62 5.83 5.69 6.18
C LEU A 62 5.27 6.18 4.84
N VAL A 63 3.94 6.19 4.69
CA VAL A 63 3.25 6.71 3.50
C VAL A 63 3.60 8.17 3.27
N GLU A 64 3.50 9.02 4.30
CA GLU A 64 3.86 10.45 4.20
C GLU A 64 5.31 10.62 3.74
N SER A 65 6.25 9.80 4.22
CA SER A 65 7.66 9.85 3.81
C SER A 65 7.92 9.43 2.36
N LEU A 66 6.98 8.72 1.72
CA LEU A 66 7.12 8.14 0.39
C LEU A 66 6.43 8.96 -0.72
N LEU A 67 5.57 9.92 -0.38
CA LEU A 67 4.71 10.60 -1.35
C LEU A 67 5.50 11.32 -2.44
N ASP A 68 6.56 12.05 -2.06
CA ASP A 68 7.34 12.84 -3.03
C ASP A 68 8.04 11.91 -4.04
N SER A 69 8.67 10.85 -3.56
CA SER A 69 9.29 9.83 -4.42
C SER A 69 8.27 9.16 -5.35
N ALA A 70 7.10 8.77 -4.84
CA ALA A 70 6.07 8.12 -5.66
C ALA A 70 5.49 9.06 -6.73
N LYS A 71 5.28 10.33 -6.39
CA LYS A 71 4.82 11.37 -7.32
C LYS A 71 5.81 11.58 -8.46
N GLU A 72 7.09 11.71 -8.14
CA GLU A 72 8.16 11.87 -9.13
C GLU A 72 8.27 10.65 -10.04
N GLU A 73 8.25 9.43 -9.47
CA GLU A 73 8.32 8.20 -10.25
C GLU A 73 7.12 8.04 -11.20
N TYR A 74 5.90 8.33 -10.73
CA TYR A 74 4.71 8.35 -11.59
C TYR A 74 4.83 9.38 -12.73
N ALA A 75 5.27 10.61 -12.41
CA ALA A 75 5.43 11.70 -13.37
C ALA A 75 6.45 11.33 -14.47
N GLN A 76 7.56 10.70 -14.08
CA GLN A 76 8.57 10.21 -15.02
C GLN A 76 8.05 9.10 -15.93
N LYS A 77 7.34 8.10 -15.39
CA LYS A 77 6.79 6.98 -16.18
C LYS A 77 5.66 7.39 -17.11
N SER A 78 4.86 8.38 -16.71
CA SER A 78 3.68 8.82 -17.46
C SER A 78 3.93 10.04 -18.35
N HIS A 79 5.09 10.69 -18.21
CA HIS A 79 5.43 11.95 -18.87
C HIS A 79 4.41 13.07 -18.60
N VAL A 80 3.97 13.20 -17.34
CA VAL A 80 2.99 14.20 -16.89
C VAL A 80 3.51 14.95 -15.65
N TYR A 81 2.81 16.00 -15.26
CA TYR A 81 3.09 16.68 -13.99
C TYR A 81 2.75 15.78 -12.78
N PRO A 82 3.52 15.89 -11.68
CA PRO A 82 3.21 15.21 -10.43
C PRO A 82 1.77 15.50 -9.96
N PRO A 83 0.98 14.48 -9.59
CA PRO A 83 -0.38 14.68 -9.11
C PRO A 83 -0.38 15.23 -7.68
N GLU A 84 -1.48 15.88 -7.32
CA GLU A 84 -1.78 16.18 -5.93
C GLU A 84 -2.18 14.87 -5.22
N ILE A 85 -1.61 14.61 -4.05
CA ILE A 85 -1.97 13.45 -3.23
C ILE A 85 -2.29 13.95 -1.83
N ILE A 86 -3.51 13.69 -1.38
CA ILE A 86 -4.02 14.05 -0.06
C ILE A 86 -4.16 12.77 0.74
N VAL A 87 -3.46 12.67 1.87
CA VAL A 87 -3.61 11.49 2.76
C VAL A 87 -4.81 11.69 3.68
N ASP A 88 -5.73 10.73 3.69
CA ASP A 88 -6.88 10.73 4.58
C ASP A 88 -6.44 10.46 6.02
N LYS A 89 -6.50 11.50 6.87
CA LYS A 89 -6.11 11.44 8.30
C LYS A 89 -7.28 11.11 9.22
N HIS A 90 -8.50 10.96 8.68
CA HIS A 90 -9.71 10.75 9.47
C HIS A 90 -10.28 9.35 9.31
N VAL A 91 -10.25 8.80 8.10
CA VAL A 91 -10.72 7.44 7.81
C VAL A 91 -9.52 6.58 7.45
N HIS A 92 -9.22 5.59 8.29
CA HIS A 92 -8.12 4.66 8.08
C HIS A 92 -8.61 3.31 7.53
N LEU A 93 -7.73 2.57 6.86
CA LEU A 93 -7.98 1.16 6.54
C LEU A 93 -8.01 0.32 7.84
N PRO A 94 -8.74 -0.81 7.86
CA PRO A 94 -8.68 -1.76 8.96
C PRO A 94 -7.24 -2.17 9.26
N PRO A 95 -6.89 -2.39 10.55
CA PRO A 95 -5.56 -2.85 10.93
C PRO A 95 -5.25 -4.22 10.32
N ALA A 96 -3.98 -4.61 10.36
CA ALA A 96 -3.60 -5.96 9.98
C ALA A 96 -4.43 -7.00 10.77
N PRO A 97 -4.88 -8.10 10.13
CA PRO A 97 -5.57 -9.17 10.84
C PRO A 97 -4.64 -9.73 11.93
N SER A 98 -5.06 -9.62 13.18
CA SER A 98 -4.42 -10.30 14.30
C SER A 98 -4.64 -11.81 14.17
N HIS A 99 -3.76 -12.64 14.76
CA HIS A 99 -3.84 -14.11 14.77
C HIS A 99 -5.13 -14.73 15.37
N HIS A 100 -6.19 -13.97 15.58
CA HIS A 100 -7.54 -14.48 15.83
C HIS A 100 -8.39 -14.34 14.58
N ASN A 101 -8.83 -15.50 14.07
CA ASN A 101 -9.70 -15.70 12.93
C ASN A 101 -10.77 -14.60 12.79
N ALA A 102 -10.71 -13.84 11.71
CA ALA A 102 -11.78 -12.94 11.27
C ALA A 102 -12.34 -13.36 9.90
N HIS A 103 -12.32 -14.66 9.62
CA HIS A 103 -13.10 -15.28 8.56
C HIS A 103 -14.26 -16.06 9.18
N ASP A 104 -15.09 -15.37 9.97
CA ASP A 104 -16.43 -15.88 10.25
C ASP A 104 -17.32 -15.46 9.06
N PRO A 105 -17.96 -16.41 8.36
CA PRO A 105 -18.96 -16.09 7.35
C PRO A 105 -20.20 -15.52 8.05
N PHE A 106 -20.78 -14.45 7.48
CA PHE A 106 -22.19 -14.15 7.71
C PHE A 106 -23.06 -15.19 7.02
#